data_AF-A0A5B6UN63-F1
#
_entry.id   AF-A0A5B6UN63-F1
#
_cell.length_a   1.000
_cell.length_b   1.000
_cell.length_c   1.000
_cell.angle_alpha   90.00
_cell.angle_beta   90.00
_cell.angle_gamma   90.00
#
_symmetry.space_group_name_H-M   'P 1'
#
loop_
_entity.id
_entity.type
_entity.pdbx_description
1 polymer ?
#
loop_
_entity_poly.entity_id
_entity_poly.type
_entity_poly.pdbx_seq_one_letter_code
_entity_poly.pdbx_strand_id
1 'polypeptide(L)' 'MKAKPYLQAGALEIVDGHLKGTFDVESMTKAALVTVRCVERDASRRPTIALVLGELKEAYSLQLAYLASLGHSG' A
#
# COMPACT_ATOMS: atom_id res chain seq x y z
N MET A 1 21.52 6.51 3.70
CA MET A 1 20.14 6.78 4.15
C MET A 1 19.55 5.45 4.63
N LYS A 2 19.47 5.20 5.94
CA LYS A 2 18.92 3.95 6.49
C LYS A 2 17.42 4.11 6.61
N ALA A 3 16.64 3.44 5.77
CA ALA A 3 15.23 3.21 6.06
C ALA A 3 15.18 2.53 7.44
N LYS A 4 14.52 3.21 8.38
CA LYS A 4 14.22 2.77 9.75
C LYS A 4 13.58 1.36 9.76
N PRO A 5 13.49 0.66 10.90
CA PRO A 5 13.13 -0.78 11.04
C PRO A 5 11.83 -1.27 10.38
N TYR A 6 11.07 -0.41 9.72
CA TYR A 6 9.88 -0.71 8.92
C TYR A 6 10.10 -1.73 7.79
N LEU A 7 11.37 -2.01 7.40
CA LEU A 7 11.68 -3.09 6.47
C LEU A 7 11.41 -4.49 7.04
N GLN A 8 11.32 -4.63 8.37
CA GLN A 8 11.01 -5.90 9.05
C GLN A 8 9.58 -5.98 9.58
N ALA A 9 8.86 -4.86 9.55
CA ALA A 9 7.44 -4.84 9.90
C ALA A 9 6.65 -5.42 8.72
N GLY A 10 5.63 -6.24 8.98
CA GLY A 10 4.73 -6.71 7.93
C GLY A 10 4.11 -5.51 7.18
N ALA A 11 3.75 -5.68 5.91
CA ALA A 11 3.22 -4.57 5.08
C ALA A 11 2.03 -3.84 5.72
N LEU A 12 1.27 -4.49 6.60
CA LEU A 12 0.16 -3.87 7.33
C LEU A 12 0.57 -3.20 8.66
N GLU A 13 1.73 -3.55 9.21
CA GLU A 13 2.24 -2.96 10.46
C GLU A 13 2.80 -1.55 10.27
N ILE A 14 3.08 -1.15 9.03
CA ILE A 14 3.50 0.22 8.68
C ILE A 14 2.32 1.18 8.50
N VAL A 15 1.09 0.67 8.49
CA VAL A 15 -0.11 1.48 8.28
C VAL A 15 -0.46 2.22 9.58
N ASP A 16 -0.73 3.52 9.47
CA ASP A 16 -1.17 4.33 10.59
C ASP A 16 -2.44 3.73 11.22
N GLY A 17 -2.40 3.47 12.53
CA GLY A 17 -3.50 2.89 13.27
C GLY A 17 -4.78 3.73 13.24
N HIS A 18 -4.67 5.05 13.03
CA HIS A 18 -5.81 5.94 12.88
C HIS A 18 -6.58 5.76 11.56
N LEU A 19 -5.99 5.09 10.57
CA LEU A 19 -6.65 4.78 9.30
C LEU A 19 -7.44 3.46 9.36
N LYS A 20 -7.36 2.70 10.45
CA LYS A 20 -8.08 1.42 10.56
C LYS A 20 -9.58 1.62 10.36
N GLY A 21 -10.16 0.79 9.48
CA GLY A 21 -11.58 0.84 9.14
C GLY A 21 -11.97 1.96 8.17
N THR A 22 -11.01 2.75 7.67
CA THR A 22 -11.26 3.79 6.65
C THR A 22 -10.76 3.39 5.26
N PHE A 23 -10.22 2.18 5.12
CA PHE A 23 -9.67 1.66 3.88
C PHE A 23 -10.01 0.20 3.64
N ASP A 24 -9.96 -0.18 2.37
CA ASP A 24 -9.97 -1.57 1.93
C ASP A 24 -8.63 -2.25 2.25
N VAL A 25 -8.69 -3.40 2.92
CA VAL A 25 -7.50 -4.10 3.42
C VAL A 25 -6.60 -4.56 2.27
N GLU A 26 -7.17 -4.99 1.14
CA GLU A 26 -6.41 -5.44 -0.03
C GLU A 26 -5.73 -4.25 -0.72
N SER A 27 -6.45 -3.14 -0.88
CA SER A 27 -5.90 -1.87 -1.36
C SER A 27 -4.66 -1.45 -0.56
N MET A 28 -4.81 -1.36 0.76
CA MET A 28 -3.72 -0.91 1.62
C MET A 28 -2.55 -1.90 1.63
N THR A 29 -2.83 -3.20 1.58
CA THR A 29 -1.78 -4.23 1.46
C THR A 29 -0.95 -4.04 0.20
N LYS A 30 -1.59 -3.84 -0.96
CA LYS A 30 -0.90 -3.59 -2.23
C LYS A 30 -0.06 -2.31 -2.17
N ALA A 31 -0.62 -1.21 -1.67
CA ALA A 31 0.07 0.07 -1.53
C ALA A 31 1.30 -0.01 -0.60
N ALA A 32 1.18 -0.74 0.51
CA ALA A 32 2.27 -0.95 1.43
C ALA A 32 3.38 -1.81 0.83
N LEU A 33 3.03 -2.92 0.18
CA LEU A 33 4.00 -3.84 -0.43
C LEU A 33 4.85 -3.16 -1.52
N VAL A 34 4.22 -2.39 -2.41
CA VAL A 34 4.96 -1.66 -3.45
C VAL A 34 5.89 -0.63 -2.82
N THR A 35 5.46 0.05 -1.75
CA THR A 35 6.26 1.04 -1.01
C THR A 35 7.48 0.39 -0.36
N VAL A 36 7.31 -0.77 0.30
CA VAL A 36 8.42 -1.52 0.89
C VAL A 36 9.44 -1.93 -0.17
N ARG A 37 8.97 -2.41 -1.35
CA ARG A 37 9.86 -2.79 -2.46
C ARG A 37 10.62 -1.60 -3.04
N CYS A 38 10.02 -0.41 -3.10
CA CYS A 38 10.68 0.82 -3.55
C CYS A 38 11.91 1.19 -2.69
N VAL A 39 11.93 0.79 -1.42
CA VAL A 39 13.01 1.10 -0.47
C VAL A 39 13.92 -0.09 -0.16
N GLU A 40 13.86 -1.15 -0.98
CA GLU A 40 14.74 -2.32 -0.86
C GLU A 40 16.22 -1.91 -0.85
N ARG A 41 17.00 -2.59 0.00
CA ARG A 41 18.44 -2.29 0.15
C ARG A 41 19.18 -2.56 -1.14
N ASP A 42 18.84 -3.69 -1.76
CA ASP A 42 19.33 -4.06 -3.07
C ASP A 42 18.56 -3.27 -4.14
N ALA A 43 19.28 -2.39 -4.85
CA ALA A 43 18.69 -1.55 -5.88
C ALA A 43 18.13 -2.37 -7.06
N SER A 44 18.68 -3.56 -7.33
CA SER A 44 18.19 -4.43 -8.40
C SER A 44 16.81 -5.02 -8.12
N ARG A 45 16.39 -5.04 -6.85
CA ARG A 45 15.09 -5.54 -6.39
C ARG A 45 14.01 -4.46 -6.34
N ARG A 46 14.38 -3.18 -6.54
CA ARG A 46 13.43 -2.07 -6.57
C ARG A 46 12.62 -2.12 -7.87
N PRO A 47 11.30 -1.88 -7.82
CA PRO A 47 10.47 -1.86 -9.02
C PRO A 47 10.79 -0.65 -9.89
N THR A 48 10.51 -0.77 -11.19
CA THR A 48 10.48 0.38 -12.09
C THR A 48 9.28 1.28 -11.76
N ILE A 49 9.35 2.56 -12.11
CA ILE A 49 8.23 3.48 -11.88
C ILE A 49 6.94 3.03 -12.60
N ALA A 50 7.06 2.32 -13.73
CA ALA A 50 5.92 1.75 -14.45
C ALA A 50 5.20 0.67 -13.63
N LEU A 51 5.96 -0.23 -12.97
CA LEU A 51 5.39 -1.23 -12.06
C LEU A 51 4.76 -0.56 -10.84
N VAL A 52 5.43 0.43 -10.25
CA VAL A 52 4.88 1.18 -9.11
C VAL A 52 3.54 1.82 -9.47
N LEU A 53 3.47 2.49 -10.62
CA LEU A 53 2.24 3.13 -11.08
C LEU A 53 1.11 2.11 -11.32
N GLY A 54 1.44 0.92 -11.87
CA GLY A 54 0.48 -0.16 -12.06
C GLY A 54 -0.12 -0.64 -10.73
N GLU A 55 0.74 -1.01 -9.77
CA GLU A 55 0.33 -1.52 -8.46
C GLU A 55 -0.48 -0.48 -7.66
N LEU A 56 -0.10 0.80 -7.73
CA LEU A 56 -0.85 1.88 -7.07
C LEU A 56 -2.23 2.14 -7.72
N LYS A 57 -2.36 2.01 -9.04
CA LYS A 57 -3.65 2.14 -9.72
C LYS A 57 -4.61 1.02 -9.35
N GLU A 58 -4.11 -0.22 -9.21
CA GLU A 58 -4.90 -1.35 -8.73
C GLU A 58 -5.37 -1.12 -7.30
N ALA A 59 -4.45 -0.75 -6.40
CA ALA A 59 -4.79 -0.42 -5.02
C ALA A 59 -5.85 0.68 -4.94
N TYR A 60 -5.70 1.75 -5.72
CA TYR A 60 -6.66 2.85 -5.75
C TYR A 60 -8.04 2.41 -6.25
N SER A 61 -8.10 1.56 -7.28
CA SER A 61 -9.36 1.02 -7.81
C SER A 61 -10.13 0.22 -6.75
N LEU A 62 -9.43 -0.60 -5.95
CA LEU A 62 -10.02 -1.33 -4.83
C LEU A 62 -10.59 -0.39 -3.76
N GLN A 63 -9.83 0.65 -3.39
CA GLN A 63 -10.29 1.64 -2.42
C GLN A 63 -11.54 2.39 -2.92
N LEU A 64 -11.60 2.75 -4.20
CA LEU A 64 -12.78 3.40 -4.79
C LEU A 64 -14.01 2.49 -4.72
N ALA A 65 -13.86 1.20 -5.02
CA ALA A 65 -14.96 0.24 -4.94
C ALA A 65 -15.47 0.10 -3.49
N TYR A 66 -14.57 0.06 -2.52
CA TYR A 66 -14.90 0.07 -1.10
C TYR A 66 -15.64 1.34 -0.67
N LEU A 67 -15.17 2.52 -1.06
CA LEU A 67 -15.85 3.78 -0.72
C LEU A 67 -17.24 3.87 -1.37
N ALA A 68 -17.39 3.38 -2.60
CA ALA A 68 -18.68 3.32 -3.28
C ALA A 68 -19.68 2.40 -2.57
N SER A 69 -19.23 1.29 -1.98
CA SER A 69 -20.11 0.38 -1.24
C SER A 69 -20.57 0.97 0.10
N LEU A 70 -19.71 1.74 0.77
CA LEU A 70 -20.10 2.50 1.97
C LEU A 70 -21.17 3.56 1.68
N GLY A 71 -21.07 4.24 0.53
CA GLY A 71 -22.03 5.26 0.11
C GLY A 71 -23.44 4.74 -0.21
N HIS A 72 -23.62 3.43 -0.42
CA HIS A 72 -24.93 2.80 -0.64
C HIS A 72 -25.61 2.33 0.66
N SER A 73 -24.98 2.56 1.82
CA SER A 73 -25.48 2.13 3.13
C SER A 73 -26.12 3.26 3.95
N GLY A 74 -26.41 4.40 3.33
CA GLY A 74 -27.01 5.60 3.94
C GLY A 74 -28.45 5.83 3.54
#